data_AF-A0A1I6LAX4-F1
#
_entry.id   AF-A0A1I6LAX4-F1
#
_cell.length_a   1.000
_cell.length_b   1.000
_cell.length_c   1.000
_cell.angle_alpha   90.00
_cell.angle_beta   90.00
_cell.angle_gamma   90.00
#
_symmetry.space_group_name_H-M   'P 1'
#
loop_
_entity.id
_entity.type
_entity.pdbx_description
1 polymer ?
#
loop_
_entity_poly.entity_id
_entity_poly.type
_entity_poly.pdbx_seq_one_letter_code
_entity_poly.pdbx_strand_id
1 'polypeptide(L)'
;MKAFDSLQTTIDSLTNEAKRRTDDVDTGTPSSAPGSAASDDPDAASTGRDDDSSTDRESADRGSSNDSRTPPSDDSRTPPSDGDRPTASGSGDDGEAGTADGTWRVVDTDVEKTMYDVTRTANGVYAVGDSGTVASRGAGGEWTVAIPSGPAVKRNTLTGVDVTDDGERIWFAGGSGAIGMYDTTTGRKYDYSAPMEMTSTWEAIGIAGERGDERLFLANGSGEVLEATVDDDGCPAFGDPVKPGSGSTIPALTVRDDVTYAVDTSGNVFERRDGEWATVGIENAQINFTDVDVGPDGSVLVTGGGGIVYRYDATCGNWTPVAVGTVVLRGIDRCEGRLAVVGDGGHAYERRPREGWTGVETGVEATLHGIALGETDVAVGEGGVIVEREAGSRADGAAEDRTGAETSGRAETDSNVVVGPRSLDSDPGGDS
;
A
#
# COMPACT_ATOMS: atom_id res chain seq x y z
N MET A 1 -35.05 22.25 -27.82
CA MET A 1 -36.06 21.16 -27.82
C MET A 1 -36.04 20.30 -29.08
N LYS A 2 -36.23 20.81 -30.32
CA LYS A 2 -36.25 19.95 -31.53
C LYS A 2 -34.96 19.16 -31.87
N ALA A 3 -33.85 19.39 -31.18
CA ALA A 3 -32.60 18.64 -31.38
C ALA A 3 -32.53 17.34 -30.55
N PHE A 4 -33.31 17.20 -29.48
CA PHE A 4 -33.26 16.02 -28.60
C PHE A 4 -34.01 14.82 -29.19
N ASP A 5 -35.18 15.04 -29.82
CA ASP A 5 -35.96 13.96 -30.45
C ASP A 5 -35.18 13.24 -31.57
N SER A 6 -34.27 13.93 -32.25
CA SER A 6 -33.46 13.36 -33.34
C SER A 6 -32.38 12.39 -32.85
N LEU A 7 -31.88 12.57 -31.63
CA LEU A 7 -30.89 11.66 -31.03
C LEU A 7 -31.56 10.38 -30.51
N GLN A 8 -32.72 10.51 -29.85
CA GLN A 8 -33.46 9.35 -29.34
C GLN A 8 -33.84 8.37 -30.47
N THR A 9 -34.32 8.90 -31.59
CA THR A 9 -34.68 8.11 -32.79
C THR A 9 -33.50 7.33 -33.38
N THR A 10 -32.27 7.83 -33.22
CA THR A 10 -31.06 7.17 -33.73
C THR A 10 -30.62 6.03 -32.80
N ILE A 11 -30.76 6.20 -31.48
CA ILE A 11 -30.46 5.17 -30.47
C ILE A 11 -31.42 3.98 -30.63
N ASP A 12 -32.73 4.24 -30.74
CA ASP A 12 -33.75 3.19 -30.92
C ASP A 12 -33.56 2.39 -32.22
N SER A 13 -32.98 2.99 -33.26
CA SER A 13 -32.66 2.29 -34.51
C SER A 13 -31.49 1.31 -34.34
N LEU A 14 -30.45 1.67 -33.58
CA LEU A 14 -29.25 0.85 -33.38
C LEU A 14 -29.53 -0.35 -32.48
N THR A 15 -30.34 -0.18 -31.42
CA THR A 15 -30.73 -1.29 -30.53
C THR A 15 -31.54 -2.37 -31.24
N ASN A 16 -32.35 -2.00 -32.25
CA ASN A 16 -33.15 -2.96 -33.02
C ASN A 16 -32.34 -3.72 -34.09
N GLU A 17 -31.20 -3.21 -34.55
CA GLU A 17 -30.34 -3.91 -35.52
C GLU A 17 -29.46 -4.97 -34.82
N ALA A 18 -28.96 -4.67 -33.62
CA ALA A 18 -28.19 -5.61 -32.81
C ALA A 18 -29.02 -6.87 -32.46
N LYS A 19 -30.32 -6.71 -32.15
CA LYS A 19 -31.21 -7.80 -31.74
C LYS A 19 -31.64 -8.75 -32.88
N ARG A 20 -31.33 -8.44 -34.14
CA ARG A 20 -31.64 -9.30 -35.31
C ARG A 20 -30.50 -10.22 -35.74
N ARG A 21 -29.32 -10.15 -35.11
CA ARG A 21 -28.14 -10.96 -35.49
C ARG A 21 -27.94 -12.24 -34.68
N THR A 22 -28.80 -12.53 -33.70
CA THR A 22 -28.64 -13.66 -32.76
C THR A 22 -29.55 -14.86 -33.03
N ASP A 23 -30.47 -14.78 -33.99
CA ASP A 23 -31.55 -15.78 -34.15
C ASP A 23 -31.30 -16.81 -35.29
N ASP A 24 -30.19 -16.71 -36.03
CA ASP A 24 -29.81 -17.64 -37.11
C ASP A 24 -28.63 -18.55 -36.69
N VAL A 25 -28.90 -19.55 -35.84
CA VAL A 25 -28.02 -20.74 -35.66
C VAL A 25 -28.86 -22.00 -35.79
N ASP A 26 -28.77 -22.63 -36.96
CA ASP A 26 -29.58 -23.78 -37.38
C ASP A 26 -29.20 -25.09 -36.67
N THR A 27 -30.21 -25.92 -36.36
CA THR A 27 -30.08 -27.15 -35.58
C THR A 27 -30.10 -28.39 -36.46
N GLY A 28 -28.93 -29.00 -36.73
CA GLY A 28 -28.81 -30.23 -37.52
C GLY A 28 -28.44 -31.47 -36.68
N THR A 29 -29.30 -32.50 -36.66
CA THR A 29 -29.08 -33.80 -35.98
C THR A 29 -30.08 -34.84 -36.53
N PRO A 30 -29.85 -36.18 -36.47
CA PRO A 30 -28.64 -36.98 -36.75
C PRO A 30 -28.84 -37.96 -37.95
N SER A 31 -27.85 -38.81 -38.25
CA SER A 31 -28.07 -40.04 -39.04
C SER A 31 -27.24 -41.20 -38.48
N SER A 32 -27.79 -42.41 -38.46
CA SER A 32 -27.30 -43.54 -37.65
C SER A 32 -26.80 -44.74 -38.48
N ALA A 33 -25.54 -45.15 -38.21
CA ALA A 33 -25.06 -46.56 -38.14
C ALA A 33 -25.20 -47.47 -39.41
N PRO A 34 -24.72 -48.74 -39.42
CA PRO A 34 -23.89 -49.48 -38.43
C PRO A 34 -22.64 -50.19 -39.03
N GLY A 35 -21.75 -50.74 -38.17
CA GLY A 35 -20.74 -51.72 -38.61
C GLY A 35 -19.69 -52.17 -37.57
N SER A 36 -19.79 -53.44 -37.16
CA SER A 36 -18.80 -54.36 -36.54
C SER A 36 -17.30 -54.12 -36.81
N ALA A 37 -16.31 -54.61 -36.04
CA ALA A 37 -16.20 -55.30 -34.73
C ALA A 37 -14.69 -55.39 -34.34
N ALA A 38 -14.35 -56.02 -33.20
CA ALA A 38 -13.12 -56.79 -32.84
C ALA A 38 -11.79 -56.61 -33.64
N SER A 39 -10.58 -56.61 -33.08
CA SER A 39 -10.08 -56.88 -31.70
C SER A 39 -8.55 -56.62 -31.63
N ASP A 40 -7.95 -56.87 -30.46
CA ASP A 40 -6.54 -57.27 -30.23
C ASP A 40 -5.38 -56.25 -30.40
N ASP A 41 -4.72 -55.98 -29.26
CA ASP A 41 -3.27 -55.73 -29.10
C ASP A 41 -2.47 -56.97 -29.59
N PRO A 42 -1.23 -56.87 -30.11
CA PRO A 42 -0.09 -56.47 -29.24
C PRO A 42 1.12 -55.79 -29.92
N ASP A 43 2.11 -55.45 -29.08
CA ASP A 43 3.52 -55.12 -29.39
C ASP A 43 4.16 -55.82 -30.61
N ALA A 44 4.93 -55.07 -31.41
CA ALA A 44 6.36 -55.35 -31.64
C ALA A 44 7.09 -54.29 -32.51
N ALA A 45 8.35 -54.04 -32.18
CA ALA A 45 9.29 -53.16 -32.88
C ALA A 45 9.63 -53.56 -34.34
N SER A 46 10.13 -52.61 -35.14
CA SER A 46 11.42 -52.70 -35.87
C SER A 46 11.64 -51.54 -36.87
N THR A 47 12.89 -51.02 -36.94
CA THR A 47 13.57 -50.38 -38.10
C THR A 47 12.83 -49.29 -38.92
N GLY A 48 13.37 -48.09 -39.18
CA GLY A 48 14.77 -47.61 -39.13
C GLY A 48 15.26 -47.21 -40.53
N ARG A 49 16.19 -46.25 -40.60
CA ARG A 49 16.82 -45.67 -41.82
C ARG A 49 15.94 -44.72 -42.64
N ASP A 50 16.47 -43.74 -43.39
CA ASP A 50 17.76 -43.01 -43.41
C ASP A 50 17.48 -41.69 -44.22
N ASP A 51 18.53 -40.93 -44.54
CA ASP A 51 18.58 -39.78 -45.46
C ASP A 51 17.99 -38.45 -44.92
N ASP A 52 18.76 -37.43 -44.52
CA ASP A 52 19.95 -36.76 -45.08
C ASP A 52 19.60 -35.64 -46.09
N SER A 53 19.80 -34.39 -45.69
CA SER A 53 20.29 -33.30 -46.55
C SER A 53 20.62 -32.04 -45.74
N SER A 54 21.92 -31.87 -45.55
CA SER A 54 22.66 -30.62 -45.32
C SER A 54 22.03 -29.29 -45.78
N THR A 55 22.37 -28.23 -45.05
CA THR A 55 23.11 -27.12 -45.66
C THR A 55 23.97 -26.38 -44.64
N ASP A 56 25.21 -26.11 -45.03
CA ASP A 56 26.23 -25.45 -44.22
C ASP A 56 25.94 -23.96 -44.00
N ARG A 57 26.51 -23.41 -42.91
CA ARG A 57 27.32 -22.18 -43.01
C ARG A 57 28.25 -22.01 -41.82
N GLU A 58 29.54 -21.97 -42.15
CA GLU A 58 30.60 -21.51 -41.26
C GLU A 58 30.37 -20.06 -40.80
N SER A 59 30.68 -19.78 -39.54
CA SER A 59 31.49 -18.61 -39.18
C SER A 59 32.20 -18.87 -37.85
N ALA A 60 33.41 -18.34 -37.74
CA ALA A 60 34.41 -18.80 -36.78
C ALA A 60 34.44 -18.00 -35.47
N ASP A 61 35.36 -18.45 -34.59
CA ASP A 61 36.10 -17.62 -33.63
C ASP A 61 35.38 -17.22 -32.32
N ARG A 62 35.54 -18.05 -31.27
CA ARG A 62 36.50 -17.73 -30.18
C ARG A 62 36.58 -18.84 -29.13
N GLY A 63 37.80 -19.30 -28.85
CA GLY A 63 38.07 -20.15 -27.70
C GLY A 63 38.26 -19.33 -26.42
N SER A 64 37.67 -19.80 -25.33
CA SER A 64 38.11 -19.46 -23.97
C SER A 64 37.95 -20.70 -23.10
N SER A 65 39.07 -21.28 -22.68
CA SER A 65 39.08 -22.55 -21.97
C SER A 65 38.76 -22.36 -20.48
N ASN A 66 37.70 -23.02 -19.99
CA ASN A 66 37.51 -23.22 -18.55
C ASN A 66 38.57 -24.19 -18.02
N ASP A 67 39.53 -23.71 -17.21
CA ASP A 67 40.46 -24.58 -16.49
C ASP A 67 39.82 -25.02 -15.15
N SER A 68 39.33 -26.26 -15.13
CA SER A 68 38.65 -26.86 -13.99
C SER A 68 39.67 -27.41 -12.99
N ARG A 69 39.76 -26.82 -11.79
CA ARG A 69 40.57 -27.35 -10.69
C ARG A 69 39.73 -27.75 -9.48
N THR A 70 39.42 -29.03 -9.42
CA THR A 70 38.90 -29.72 -8.23
C THR A 70 40.04 -30.05 -7.27
N PRO A 71 39.97 -29.69 -5.98
CA PRO A 71 40.69 -30.36 -4.91
C PRO A 71 39.80 -31.45 -4.24
N PRO A 72 40.35 -32.57 -3.75
CA PRO A 72 39.56 -33.71 -3.27
C PRO A 72 39.43 -33.83 -1.73
N SER A 73 38.44 -34.64 -1.33
CA SER A 73 38.35 -35.48 -0.11
C SER A 73 38.01 -34.88 1.27
N ASP A 74 37.04 -35.56 1.91
CA ASP A 74 36.95 -36.05 3.31
C ASP A 74 37.54 -35.18 4.45
N ASP A 75 36.89 -35.02 5.61
CA ASP A 75 36.34 -36.11 6.43
C ASP A 75 35.35 -35.60 7.52
N SER A 76 34.51 -36.52 7.98
CA SER A 76 33.59 -36.54 9.11
C SER A 76 33.94 -35.70 10.36
N ARG A 77 32.94 -35.00 10.94
CA ARG A 77 32.69 -34.88 12.41
C ARG A 77 31.41 -34.09 12.80
N THR A 78 30.61 -34.70 13.67
CA THR A 78 29.57 -34.13 14.58
C THR A 78 29.85 -34.65 16.01
N PRO A 79 29.16 -34.20 17.09
CA PRO A 79 28.46 -32.93 17.36
C PRO A 79 29.33 -32.11 18.39
N PRO A 80 28.92 -31.45 19.51
CA PRO A 80 27.60 -31.10 20.11
C PRO A 80 27.00 -29.81 19.47
N SER A 81 25.91 -29.15 19.89
CA SER A 81 24.93 -29.24 21.01
C SER A 81 25.29 -28.64 22.38
N ASP A 82 25.44 -27.31 22.45
CA ASP A 82 25.12 -26.43 23.60
C ASP A 82 24.73 -25.06 23.00
N GLY A 83 23.86 -24.23 23.56
CA GLY A 83 23.20 -24.35 24.87
C GLY A 83 22.95 -23.02 25.59
N ASP A 84 22.92 -21.86 24.91
CA ASP A 84 22.76 -20.55 25.57
C ASP A 84 21.67 -19.69 24.91
N ARG A 85 20.59 -19.46 25.64
CA ARG A 85 19.49 -18.53 25.34
C ARG A 85 19.55 -17.43 26.42
N PRO A 86 19.78 -16.14 26.09
CA PRO A 86 19.95 -15.11 27.12
C PRO A 86 18.67 -14.93 27.95
N THR A 87 18.71 -15.32 29.22
CA THR A 87 17.63 -15.06 30.18
C THR A 87 17.90 -13.75 30.92
N ALA A 88 17.28 -12.67 30.44
CA ALA A 88 17.32 -11.38 31.11
C ALA A 88 16.42 -11.36 32.36
N SER A 89 16.91 -11.94 33.46
CA SER A 89 16.27 -11.81 34.78
C SER A 89 16.83 -10.60 35.54
N GLY A 90 16.13 -9.47 35.46
CA GLY A 90 16.37 -8.28 36.28
C GLY A 90 15.09 -7.80 36.94
N SER A 91 14.87 -8.16 38.21
CA SER A 91 13.70 -7.72 38.98
C SER A 91 14.05 -6.61 39.97
N GLY A 92 13.31 -5.51 39.89
CA GLY A 92 13.22 -4.46 40.91
C GLY A 92 14.06 -3.21 40.62
N ASP A 93 13.39 -2.07 40.40
CA ASP A 93 13.29 -1.05 41.45
C ASP A 93 12.06 -0.14 41.24
N ASP A 94 11.68 0.55 42.31
CA ASP A 94 10.41 1.20 42.57
C ASP A 94 9.92 2.29 41.59
N GLY A 95 8.58 2.38 41.53
CA GLY A 95 7.82 3.31 40.69
C GLY A 95 8.14 4.80 40.88
N GLU A 96 8.53 5.42 39.78
CA GLU A 96 8.36 6.84 39.52
C GLU A 96 7.41 6.99 38.32
N ALA A 97 6.16 7.36 38.58
CA ALA A 97 5.14 7.61 37.55
C ALA A 97 5.37 8.99 36.89
N GLY A 98 6.55 9.16 36.29
CA GLY A 98 6.80 10.23 35.34
C GLY A 98 6.10 9.92 34.03
N THR A 99 5.37 10.88 33.47
CA THR A 99 4.88 10.84 32.09
C THR A 99 6.07 10.90 31.14
N ALA A 100 6.61 9.73 30.79
CA ALA A 100 7.69 9.60 29.81
C ALA A 100 7.12 9.76 28.40
N ASP A 101 7.34 10.93 27.78
CA ASP A 101 6.99 11.15 26.39
C ASP A 101 7.78 10.22 25.45
N GLY A 102 7.06 9.42 24.66
CA GLY A 102 7.42 9.18 23.26
C GLY A 102 8.69 8.39 22.94
N THR A 103 9.15 7.47 23.80
CA THR A 103 10.17 6.47 23.41
C THR A 103 9.50 5.20 22.89
N TRP A 104 10.05 4.62 21.82
CA TRP A 104 9.64 3.30 21.33
C TRP A 104 10.05 2.18 22.30
N ARG A 105 9.16 1.22 22.52
CA ARG A 105 9.41 0.01 23.31
C ARG A 105 9.11 -1.24 22.48
N VAL A 106 9.96 -2.26 22.63
CA VAL A 106 9.67 -3.60 22.11
C VAL A 106 8.47 -4.18 22.86
N VAL A 107 7.55 -4.81 22.14
CA VAL A 107 6.40 -5.50 22.71
C VAL A 107 6.71 -7.00 22.82
N ASP A 108 6.50 -7.57 24.01
CA ASP A 108 6.56 -9.02 24.19
C ASP A 108 5.26 -9.64 23.63
N THR A 109 5.39 -10.59 22.70
CA THR A 109 4.25 -11.11 21.92
C THR A 109 4.50 -12.54 21.43
N ASP A 110 3.42 -13.33 21.37
CA ASP A 110 3.43 -14.67 20.75
C ASP A 110 3.42 -14.62 19.20
N VAL A 111 3.44 -13.44 18.59
CA VAL A 111 3.57 -13.26 17.14
C VAL A 111 5.02 -13.51 16.74
N GLU A 112 5.36 -14.74 16.36
CA GLU A 112 6.72 -15.16 15.96
C GLU A 112 7.01 -15.06 14.44
N LYS A 113 6.22 -14.30 13.67
CA LYS A 113 6.24 -14.34 12.20
C LYS A 113 6.55 -12.96 11.65
N THR A 114 7.37 -12.87 10.61
CA THR A 114 7.65 -11.57 9.96
C THR A 114 6.35 -10.93 9.55
N MET A 115 6.17 -9.68 9.97
CA MET A 115 5.00 -8.86 9.67
C MET A 115 5.43 -7.80 8.66
N TYR A 116 4.74 -7.73 7.53
CA TYR A 116 5.13 -6.89 6.40
C TYR A 116 4.43 -5.52 6.43
N ASP A 117 3.21 -5.46 6.95
CA ASP A 117 2.40 -4.26 6.92
C ASP A 117 1.45 -4.17 8.12
N VAL A 118 1.02 -2.95 8.45
CA VAL A 118 0.22 -2.61 9.63
C VAL A 118 -0.68 -1.41 9.37
N THR A 119 -1.97 -1.51 9.72
CA THR A 119 -2.94 -0.42 9.60
C THR A 119 -3.74 -0.22 10.89
N ARG A 120 -4.35 0.96 11.04
CA ARG A 120 -5.21 1.31 12.18
C ARG A 120 -6.68 1.28 11.76
N THR A 121 -7.51 0.81 12.68
CA THR A 121 -8.94 0.59 12.50
C THR A 121 -9.70 1.25 13.65
N ALA A 122 -11.02 1.40 13.54
CA ALA A 122 -11.86 1.86 14.64
C ALA A 122 -11.82 0.92 15.86
N ASN A 123 -11.44 -0.35 15.66
CA ASN A 123 -11.44 -1.41 16.67
C ASN A 123 -10.04 -1.82 17.16
N GLY A 124 -8.97 -1.14 16.73
CA GLY A 124 -7.60 -1.44 17.13
C GLY A 124 -6.58 -1.34 15.99
N VAL A 125 -5.39 -1.90 16.19
CA VAL A 125 -4.33 -1.97 15.16
C VAL A 125 -4.28 -3.40 14.61
N TYR A 126 -4.11 -3.56 13.30
CA TYR A 126 -4.00 -4.86 12.65
C TYR A 126 -2.73 -4.91 11.80
N ALA A 127 -1.99 -6.00 11.93
CA ALA A 127 -0.77 -6.26 11.15
C ALA A 127 -0.88 -7.59 10.41
N VAL A 128 -0.28 -7.67 9.22
CA VAL A 128 -0.28 -8.88 8.39
C VAL A 128 1.13 -9.37 8.09
N GLY A 129 1.26 -10.67 7.85
CA GLY A 129 2.58 -11.26 7.72
C GLY A 129 2.63 -12.68 7.15
N ASP A 130 3.76 -13.32 7.42
CA ASP A 130 4.07 -14.68 7.01
C ASP A 130 3.02 -15.70 7.45
N SER A 131 2.93 -16.80 6.69
CA SER A 131 2.00 -17.91 6.95
C SER A 131 0.51 -17.54 6.94
N GLY A 132 0.14 -16.40 6.36
CA GLY A 132 -1.24 -15.92 6.32
C GLY A 132 -1.71 -15.36 7.66
N THR A 133 -0.78 -14.89 8.49
CA THR A 133 -1.07 -14.38 9.83
C THR A 133 -1.65 -12.98 9.75
N VAL A 134 -2.76 -12.75 10.46
CA VAL A 134 -3.22 -11.41 10.83
C VAL A 134 -3.21 -11.32 12.35
N ALA A 135 -2.39 -10.42 12.88
CA ALA A 135 -2.33 -10.09 14.30
C ALA A 135 -3.13 -8.82 14.58
N SER A 136 -3.70 -8.70 15.77
CA SER A 136 -4.46 -7.54 16.20
C SER A 136 -4.09 -7.09 17.61
N ARG A 137 -4.01 -5.77 17.78
CA ARG A 137 -3.93 -5.08 19.07
C ARG A 137 -5.29 -4.49 19.40
N GLY A 138 -6.05 -5.18 20.26
CA GLY A 138 -7.35 -4.72 20.71
C GLY A 138 -7.27 -3.64 21.79
N ALA A 139 -8.43 -3.19 22.27
CA ALA A 139 -8.54 -2.17 23.33
C ALA A 139 -7.86 -2.52 24.66
N GLY A 140 -7.50 -3.79 24.89
CA GLY A 140 -6.70 -4.22 26.05
C GLY A 140 -5.20 -3.93 25.93
N GLY A 141 -4.71 -3.49 24.77
CA GLY A 141 -3.28 -3.22 24.51
C GLY A 141 -2.43 -4.45 24.21
N GLU A 142 -2.94 -5.66 24.44
CA GLU A 142 -2.28 -6.93 24.12
C GLU A 142 -2.42 -7.27 22.62
N TRP A 143 -1.36 -7.86 22.06
CA TRP A 143 -1.39 -8.43 20.71
C TRP A 143 -1.85 -9.88 20.72
N THR A 144 -2.76 -10.21 19.81
CA THR A 144 -3.27 -11.58 19.62
C THR A 144 -3.35 -11.94 18.14
N VAL A 145 -3.32 -13.23 17.81
CA VAL A 145 -3.52 -13.69 16.43
C VAL A 145 -5.01 -13.76 16.11
N ALA A 146 -5.54 -12.75 15.42
CA ALA A 146 -6.93 -12.72 14.97
C ALA A 146 -7.21 -13.76 13.88
N ILE A 147 -6.25 -13.97 12.96
CA ILE A 147 -6.35 -14.94 11.88
C ILE A 147 -5.03 -15.74 11.80
N PRO A 148 -5.00 -17.03 12.18
CA PRO A 148 -3.78 -17.85 12.18
C PRO A 148 -3.47 -18.55 10.84
N SER A 149 -4.33 -18.38 9.84
CA SER A 149 -4.15 -18.85 8.46
C SER A 149 -5.08 -18.03 7.57
N GLY A 150 -4.53 -17.49 6.48
CA GLY A 150 -5.09 -16.39 5.70
C GLY A 150 -6.28 -16.77 4.82
N PRO A 151 -6.44 -16.13 3.65
CA PRO A 151 -7.48 -16.48 2.68
C PRO A 151 -7.45 -17.97 2.31
N ALA A 152 -8.59 -18.58 2.02
CA ALA A 152 -8.76 -20.01 1.76
C ALA A 152 -8.22 -20.98 2.85
N VAL A 153 -7.92 -20.50 4.07
CA VAL A 153 -7.16 -21.23 5.11
C VAL A 153 -5.74 -21.62 4.64
N LYS A 154 -5.23 -20.94 3.60
CA LYS A 154 -3.86 -21.10 3.12
C LYS A 154 -2.89 -20.34 4.02
N ARG A 155 -1.61 -20.68 3.90
CA ARG A 155 -0.49 -20.06 4.64
C ARG A 155 0.43 -19.26 3.72
N ASN A 156 -0.17 -18.56 2.76
CA ASN A 156 0.56 -17.66 1.89
C ASN A 156 0.94 -16.40 2.69
N THR A 157 2.16 -15.90 2.51
CA THR A 157 2.58 -14.61 3.08
C THR A 157 1.65 -13.50 2.62
N LEU A 158 1.20 -12.68 3.56
CA LEU A 158 0.46 -11.44 3.31
C LEU A 158 1.45 -10.29 3.32
N THR A 159 1.38 -9.44 2.31
CA THR A 159 2.35 -8.38 2.00
C THR A 159 1.83 -6.99 2.35
N GLY A 160 0.52 -6.77 2.20
CA GLY A 160 -0.13 -5.49 2.48
C GLY A 160 -1.50 -5.65 3.16
N VAL A 161 -1.87 -4.66 3.96
CA VAL A 161 -3.17 -4.53 4.64
C VAL A 161 -3.60 -3.07 4.67
N ASP A 162 -4.84 -2.82 4.28
CA ASP A 162 -5.41 -1.47 4.33
C ASP A 162 -6.89 -1.51 4.72
N VAL A 163 -7.46 -0.35 5.05
CA VAL A 163 -8.70 -0.20 5.82
C VAL A 163 -9.73 0.66 5.07
N THR A 164 -11.01 0.38 5.27
CA THR A 164 -12.11 1.27 4.85
C THR A 164 -12.09 2.59 5.62
N ASP A 165 -12.64 3.67 5.04
CA ASP A 165 -12.58 5.03 5.61
C ASP A 165 -13.28 5.14 6.99
N ASP A 166 -14.24 4.26 7.27
CA ASP A 166 -14.92 4.13 8.57
C ASP A 166 -14.12 3.37 9.64
N GLY A 167 -13.00 2.74 9.24
CA GLY A 167 -12.17 1.92 10.12
C GLY A 167 -12.80 0.58 10.53
N GLU A 168 -13.92 0.13 9.97
CA GLU A 168 -14.62 -1.08 10.42
C GLU A 168 -14.19 -2.37 9.69
N ARG A 169 -13.55 -2.27 8.53
CA ARG A 169 -13.16 -3.41 7.71
C ARG A 169 -11.72 -3.26 7.20
N ILE A 170 -10.92 -4.31 7.36
CA ILE A 170 -9.61 -4.41 6.71
C ILE A 170 -9.68 -5.35 5.50
N TRP A 171 -8.88 -5.03 4.49
CA TRP A 171 -8.55 -5.89 3.37
C TRP A 171 -7.06 -6.21 3.41
N PHE A 172 -6.69 -7.42 3.01
CA PHE A 172 -5.30 -7.87 2.98
C PHE A 172 -5.01 -8.73 1.77
N ALA A 173 -3.82 -8.57 1.21
CA ALA A 173 -3.39 -9.25 0.00
C ALA A 173 -2.00 -9.89 0.16
N GLY A 174 -1.63 -10.77 -0.78
CA GLY A 174 -0.29 -11.33 -0.81
C GLY A 174 -0.08 -12.47 -1.81
N GLY A 175 0.77 -13.41 -1.40
CA GLY A 175 1.32 -14.47 -2.24
C GLY A 175 0.27 -15.40 -2.86
N SER A 176 0.55 -15.85 -4.09
CA SER A 176 -0.30 -16.77 -4.87
C SER A 176 -1.74 -16.30 -5.05
N GLY A 177 -1.93 -15.00 -5.33
CA GLY A 177 -3.23 -14.37 -5.54
C GLY A 177 -4.08 -14.23 -4.28
N ALA A 178 -3.50 -14.33 -3.07
CA ALA A 178 -4.26 -14.27 -1.83
C ALA A 178 -4.94 -12.90 -1.66
N ILE A 179 -6.26 -12.88 -1.45
CA ILE A 179 -7.03 -11.68 -1.10
C ILE A 179 -8.04 -12.09 -0.03
N GLY A 180 -8.10 -11.35 1.07
CA GLY A 180 -9.09 -11.53 2.11
C GLY A 180 -9.62 -10.21 2.65
N MET A 181 -10.79 -10.32 3.26
CA MET A 181 -11.43 -9.22 4.00
C MET A 181 -11.71 -9.70 5.42
N TYR A 182 -11.55 -8.81 6.38
CA TYR A 182 -11.95 -9.05 7.76
C TYR A 182 -12.75 -7.87 8.31
N ASP A 183 -14.00 -8.16 8.62
CA ASP A 183 -14.93 -7.27 9.31
C ASP A 183 -14.55 -7.25 10.80
N THR A 184 -13.95 -6.13 11.23
CA THR A 184 -13.39 -6.00 12.59
C THR A 184 -14.48 -5.92 13.66
N THR A 185 -15.65 -5.38 13.30
CA THR A 185 -16.83 -5.23 14.17
C THR A 185 -17.51 -6.57 14.49
N THR A 186 -17.56 -7.50 13.52
CA THR A 186 -18.23 -8.81 13.66
C THR A 186 -17.27 -9.99 13.77
N GLY A 187 -15.98 -9.79 13.56
CA GLY A 187 -14.94 -10.81 13.56
C GLY A 187 -15.03 -11.81 12.40
N ARG A 188 -15.62 -11.41 11.27
CA ARG A 188 -15.87 -12.31 10.12
C ARG A 188 -14.80 -12.15 9.05
N LYS A 189 -14.20 -13.27 8.66
CA LYS A 189 -13.24 -13.38 7.55
C LYS A 189 -13.91 -13.87 6.27
N TYR A 190 -13.58 -13.25 5.16
CA TYR A 190 -13.98 -13.62 3.81
C TYR A 190 -12.74 -13.87 2.94
N ASP A 191 -12.91 -14.59 1.83
CA ASP A 191 -11.85 -15.03 0.93
C ASP A 191 -12.25 -14.73 -0.51
N TYR A 192 -11.40 -13.97 -1.20
CA TYR A 192 -11.57 -13.55 -2.59
C TYR A 192 -10.32 -13.86 -3.41
N SER A 193 -9.54 -14.87 -2.99
CA SER A 193 -8.27 -15.24 -3.59
C SER A 193 -8.38 -15.70 -5.04
N ALA A 194 -7.33 -15.45 -5.81
CA ALA A 194 -7.21 -15.76 -7.23
C ALA A 194 -8.36 -15.20 -8.09
N PRO A 195 -8.65 -13.89 -8.02
CA PRO A 195 -9.67 -13.26 -8.86
C PRO A 195 -9.29 -13.49 -10.34
N MET A 196 -10.25 -13.92 -11.15
CA MET A 196 -10.03 -14.23 -12.58
C MET A 196 -8.84 -15.19 -12.82
N GLU A 197 -8.61 -16.14 -11.90
CA GLU A 197 -7.47 -17.08 -11.91
C GLU A 197 -6.08 -16.44 -11.74
N MET A 198 -6.00 -15.14 -11.41
CA MET A 198 -4.74 -14.43 -11.19
C MET A 198 -4.03 -14.94 -9.92
N THR A 199 -2.93 -15.68 -10.12
CA THR A 199 -2.15 -16.30 -9.04
C THR A 199 -0.79 -15.64 -8.81
N SER A 200 -0.55 -14.46 -9.38
CA SER A 200 0.59 -13.61 -9.04
C SER A 200 0.59 -13.22 -7.56
N THR A 201 1.75 -12.91 -6.99
CA THR A 201 1.81 -12.23 -5.69
C THR A 201 1.28 -10.81 -5.84
N TRP A 202 0.29 -10.45 -5.03
CA TRP A 202 -0.03 -9.05 -4.78
C TRP A 202 1.03 -8.48 -3.85
N GLU A 203 1.66 -7.38 -4.25
CA GLU A 203 2.76 -6.74 -3.51
C GLU A 203 2.23 -5.58 -2.67
N ALA A 204 1.16 -4.92 -3.13
CA ALA A 204 0.50 -3.81 -2.44
C ALA A 204 -1.03 -3.89 -2.56
N ILE A 205 -1.72 -3.32 -1.56
CA ILE A 205 -3.16 -3.07 -1.56
C ILE A 205 -3.42 -1.64 -1.10
N GLY A 206 -4.46 -1.01 -1.62
CA GLY A 206 -4.97 0.27 -1.14
C GLY A 206 -6.48 0.35 -1.28
N ILE A 207 -7.13 1.00 -0.32
CA ILE A 207 -8.59 1.10 -0.17
C ILE A 207 -8.99 2.57 -0.16
N ALA A 208 -10.18 2.87 -0.68
CA ALA A 208 -10.85 4.15 -0.44
C ALA A 208 -12.37 3.95 -0.42
N GLY A 209 -13.06 4.69 0.44
CA GLY A 209 -14.50 4.59 0.66
C GLY A 209 -14.86 3.90 1.98
N GLU A 210 -16.06 4.21 2.47
CA GLU A 210 -16.69 3.52 3.60
C GLU A 210 -17.14 2.10 3.23
N ARG A 211 -17.41 1.28 4.24
CA ARG A 211 -17.90 -0.10 4.07
C ARG A 211 -19.18 -0.17 3.23
N GLY A 212 -19.09 -0.85 2.09
CA GLY A 212 -20.19 -1.08 1.14
C GLY A 212 -20.07 -0.25 -0.14
N ASP A 213 -19.31 0.86 -0.10
CA ASP A 213 -18.98 1.70 -1.27
C ASP A 213 -17.46 1.65 -1.58
N GLU A 214 -16.71 0.76 -0.92
CA GLU A 214 -15.25 0.76 -0.99
C GLU A 214 -14.68 0.30 -2.35
N ARG A 215 -13.56 0.90 -2.74
CA ARG A 215 -12.77 0.56 -3.92
C ARG A 215 -11.43 -0.02 -3.50
N LEU A 216 -11.05 -1.13 -4.12
CA LEU A 216 -9.78 -1.81 -3.91
C LEU A 216 -8.86 -1.56 -5.08
N PHE A 217 -7.58 -1.34 -4.80
CA PHE A 217 -6.49 -1.33 -5.77
C PHE A 217 -5.44 -2.33 -5.31
N LEU A 218 -5.09 -3.29 -6.17
CA LEU A 218 -4.18 -4.39 -5.88
C LEU A 218 -3.05 -4.38 -6.92
N ALA A 219 -1.81 -4.18 -6.51
CA ALA A 219 -0.67 -4.18 -7.44
C ALA A 219 0.20 -5.43 -7.30
N ASN A 220 0.88 -5.82 -8.38
CA ASN A 220 1.66 -7.06 -8.42
C ASN A 220 3.11 -6.92 -8.91
N GLY A 221 3.88 -8.00 -8.76
CA GLY A 221 5.28 -8.09 -9.18
C GLY A 221 5.56 -7.84 -10.67
N SER A 222 4.54 -7.89 -11.52
CA SER A 222 4.59 -7.63 -12.98
C SER A 222 4.11 -6.23 -13.38
N GLY A 223 3.94 -5.33 -12.40
CA GLY A 223 3.53 -3.94 -12.61
C GLY A 223 2.09 -3.77 -13.07
N GLU A 224 1.22 -4.74 -12.78
CA GLU A 224 -0.22 -4.65 -13.01
C GLU A 224 -0.89 -4.10 -11.75
N VAL A 225 -1.91 -3.26 -11.95
CA VAL A 225 -2.86 -2.85 -10.92
C VAL A 225 -4.24 -3.38 -11.32
N LEU A 226 -4.86 -4.12 -10.40
CA LEU A 226 -6.24 -4.62 -10.49
C LEU A 226 -7.13 -3.75 -9.60
N GLU A 227 -8.19 -3.18 -10.18
CA GLU A 227 -9.21 -2.42 -9.46
C GLU A 227 -10.44 -3.29 -9.18
N ALA A 228 -11.09 -3.09 -8.03
CA ALA A 228 -12.40 -3.66 -7.75
C ALA A 228 -13.30 -2.68 -7.00
N THR A 229 -14.61 -2.76 -7.24
CA THR A 229 -15.64 -2.07 -6.45
C THR A 229 -16.37 -3.09 -5.59
N VAL A 230 -16.62 -2.80 -4.32
CA VAL A 230 -17.45 -3.63 -3.45
C VAL A 230 -18.92 -3.24 -3.59
N ASP A 231 -19.83 -4.21 -3.53
CA ASP A 231 -21.28 -3.99 -3.50
C ASP A 231 -21.85 -3.99 -2.07
N ASP A 232 -23.15 -3.66 -1.94
CA ASP A 232 -23.91 -3.66 -0.67
C ASP A 232 -23.80 -5.01 0.09
N ASP A 233 -23.61 -6.13 -0.62
CA ASP A 233 -23.49 -7.47 -0.04
C ASP A 233 -22.04 -7.78 0.43
N GLY A 234 -21.09 -6.88 0.20
CA GLY A 234 -19.68 -7.03 0.55
C GLY A 234 -18.89 -7.89 -0.46
N CYS A 235 -19.37 -8.01 -1.69
CA CYS A 235 -18.72 -8.78 -2.75
C CYS A 235 -17.93 -7.85 -3.69
N PRO A 236 -16.62 -8.07 -3.91
CA PRO A 236 -15.83 -7.29 -4.86
C PRO A 236 -16.10 -7.71 -6.30
N ALA A 237 -16.48 -6.75 -7.14
CA ALA A 237 -16.49 -6.86 -8.58
C ALA A 237 -15.15 -6.39 -9.16
N PHE A 238 -14.31 -7.35 -9.56
CA PHE A 238 -12.99 -7.08 -10.14
C PHE A 238 -13.10 -6.62 -11.61
N GLY A 239 -12.38 -5.56 -11.96
CA GLY A 239 -12.21 -5.08 -13.35
C GLY A 239 -11.05 -5.78 -14.06
N ASP A 240 -10.67 -5.27 -15.24
CA ASP A 240 -9.48 -5.75 -15.96
C ASP A 240 -8.17 -5.18 -15.35
N PRO A 241 -7.08 -5.95 -15.26
CA PRO A 241 -5.79 -5.45 -14.79
C PRO A 241 -5.13 -4.49 -15.80
N VAL A 242 -4.59 -3.38 -15.31
CA VAL A 242 -3.94 -2.33 -16.11
C VAL A 242 -2.46 -2.21 -15.73
N LYS A 243 -1.57 -1.91 -16.70
CA LYS A 243 -0.16 -1.59 -16.44
C LYS A 243 0.08 -0.08 -16.53
N PRO A 244 0.37 0.63 -15.42
CA PRO A 244 0.70 2.06 -15.46
C PRO A 244 2.02 2.36 -16.18
N GLY A 245 2.94 1.39 -16.21
CA GLY A 245 4.28 1.52 -16.80
C GLY A 245 4.76 0.25 -17.51
N SER A 246 6.08 0.07 -17.58
CA SER A 246 6.72 -1.02 -18.34
C SER A 246 6.61 -2.43 -17.72
N GLY A 247 5.86 -2.59 -16.63
CA GLY A 247 5.68 -3.86 -15.93
C GLY A 247 6.75 -4.18 -14.88
N SER A 248 7.40 -3.16 -14.32
CA SER A 248 8.24 -3.31 -13.13
C SER A 248 7.36 -3.53 -11.89
N THR A 249 7.86 -4.28 -10.90
CA THR A 249 7.18 -4.51 -9.62
C THR A 249 6.71 -3.20 -8.99
N ILE A 250 5.44 -3.13 -8.60
CA ILE A 250 4.85 -2.02 -7.84
C ILE A 250 4.75 -2.47 -6.38
N PRO A 251 5.74 -2.13 -5.51
CA PRO A 251 5.76 -2.59 -4.12
C PRO A 251 4.81 -1.81 -3.20
N ALA A 252 4.33 -0.63 -3.64
CA ALA A 252 3.40 0.17 -2.87
C ALA A 252 2.47 1.00 -3.78
N LEU A 253 1.26 1.21 -3.27
CA LEU A 253 0.28 2.13 -3.81
C LEU A 253 -0.53 2.70 -2.65
N THR A 254 -1.10 3.89 -2.83
CA THR A 254 -2.00 4.50 -1.86
C THR A 254 -3.14 5.20 -2.59
N VAL A 255 -4.31 5.25 -1.96
CA VAL A 255 -5.52 5.86 -2.52
C VAL A 255 -5.94 6.99 -1.60
N ARG A 256 -6.29 8.14 -2.16
CA ARG A 256 -6.91 9.23 -1.42
C ARG A 256 -7.95 9.91 -2.28
N ASP A 257 -9.17 10.01 -1.76
CA ASP A 257 -10.32 10.56 -2.47
C ASP A 257 -10.51 9.84 -3.83
N ASP A 258 -10.41 10.56 -4.95
CA ASP A 258 -10.50 10.02 -6.32
C ASP A 258 -9.13 9.70 -6.96
N VAL A 259 -8.03 9.95 -6.25
CA VAL A 259 -6.65 9.83 -6.76
C VAL A 259 -5.94 8.59 -6.22
N THR A 260 -5.28 7.84 -7.09
CA THR A 260 -4.40 6.73 -6.68
C THR A 260 -2.96 7.06 -7.07
N TYR A 261 -2.01 6.81 -6.16
CA TYR A 261 -0.58 6.85 -6.48
C TYR A 261 0.00 5.45 -6.40
N ALA A 262 0.90 5.12 -7.33
CA ALA A 262 1.66 3.87 -7.33
C ALA A 262 3.13 4.15 -7.63
N VAL A 263 4.03 3.41 -6.99
CA VAL A 263 5.49 3.51 -7.20
C VAL A 263 6.04 2.20 -7.71
N ASP A 264 7.13 2.20 -8.48
CA ASP A 264 7.78 0.97 -8.93
C ASP A 264 9.25 0.83 -8.52
N THR A 265 9.76 -0.40 -8.60
CA THR A 265 11.16 -0.73 -8.33
C THR A 265 12.15 -0.21 -9.38
N SER A 266 11.69 0.47 -10.44
CA SER A 266 12.53 1.16 -11.43
C SER A 266 12.65 2.67 -11.17
N GLY A 267 12.01 3.18 -10.11
CA GLY A 267 12.06 4.60 -9.74
C GLY A 267 11.01 5.46 -10.44
N ASN A 268 9.92 4.87 -10.94
CA ASN A 268 8.78 5.61 -11.48
C ASN A 268 7.72 5.87 -10.40
N VAL A 269 6.97 6.95 -10.57
CA VAL A 269 5.73 7.24 -9.84
C VAL A 269 4.63 7.46 -10.85
N PHE A 270 3.48 6.83 -10.62
CA PHE A 270 2.29 6.91 -11.44
C PHE A 270 1.17 7.50 -10.61
N GLU A 271 0.38 8.37 -11.24
CA GLU A 271 -0.86 8.92 -10.70
C GLU A 271 -2.04 8.41 -11.53
N ARG A 272 -3.12 8.01 -10.87
CA ARG A 272 -4.41 7.73 -11.50
C ARG A 272 -5.41 8.81 -11.14
N ARG A 273 -6.06 9.40 -12.14
CA ARG A 273 -7.23 10.30 -12.00
C ARG A 273 -8.22 9.99 -13.11
N ASP A 274 -9.51 10.15 -12.82
CA ASP A 274 -10.60 9.94 -13.80
C ASP A 274 -10.58 8.57 -14.51
N GLY A 275 -9.94 7.56 -13.90
CA GLY A 275 -9.74 6.21 -14.47
C GLY A 275 -8.45 6.03 -15.27
N GLU A 276 -7.72 7.10 -15.61
CA GLU A 276 -6.52 7.06 -16.44
C GLU A 276 -5.23 7.14 -15.61
N TRP A 277 -4.22 6.35 -15.96
CA TRP A 277 -2.88 6.38 -15.36
C TRP A 277 -1.93 7.28 -16.16
N ALA A 278 -1.16 8.12 -15.46
CA ALA A 278 -0.11 8.95 -16.01
C ALA A 278 1.19 8.83 -15.20
N THR A 279 2.35 8.84 -15.87
CA THR A 279 3.65 8.95 -15.19
C THR A 279 3.85 10.39 -14.71
N VAL A 280 4.00 10.56 -13.39
CA VAL A 280 4.28 11.86 -12.73
C VAL A 280 5.67 11.87 -12.06
N GLY A 281 6.43 10.78 -12.21
CA GLY A 281 7.57 10.43 -11.38
C GLY A 281 8.86 11.24 -11.56
N ILE A 282 9.97 10.57 -11.21
CA ILE A 282 11.21 11.25 -10.84
C ILE A 282 12.29 10.95 -11.89
N GLU A 283 12.63 11.94 -12.71
CA GLU A 283 13.65 11.78 -13.75
C GLU A 283 14.97 11.28 -13.15
N ASN A 284 15.39 10.08 -13.57
CA ASN A 284 16.66 9.45 -13.17
C ASN A 284 16.81 9.22 -11.65
N ALA A 285 15.73 8.90 -10.92
CA ALA A 285 15.85 8.51 -9.51
C ALA A 285 16.86 7.36 -9.28
N GLN A 286 16.90 6.37 -10.18
CA GLN A 286 17.84 5.24 -10.17
C GLN A 286 17.89 4.47 -8.83
N ILE A 287 16.80 4.50 -8.06
CA ILE A 287 16.60 3.72 -6.85
C ILE A 287 15.30 2.93 -6.94
N ASN A 288 15.25 1.84 -6.18
CA ASN A 288 14.00 1.14 -5.92
C ASN A 288 13.20 1.99 -4.93
N PHE A 289 11.96 2.34 -5.28
CA PHE A 289 11.00 2.83 -4.31
C PHE A 289 10.41 1.67 -3.51
N THR A 290 9.88 1.98 -2.33
CA THR A 290 9.41 1.01 -1.35
C THR A 290 8.02 1.33 -0.83
N ASP A 291 7.71 2.61 -0.58
CA ASP A 291 6.40 3.04 -0.07
C ASP A 291 6.00 4.46 -0.51
N VAL A 292 4.71 4.80 -0.42
CA VAL A 292 4.12 6.08 -0.83
C VAL A 292 2.97 6.55 0.10
N ASP A 293 3.07 7.78 0.60
CA ASP A 293 2.04 8.46 1.41
C ASP A 293 1.48 9.69 0.66
N VAL A 294 0.16 9.92 0.78
CA VAL A 294 -0.55 11.07 0.19
C VAL A 294 -1.28 11.86 1.28
N GLY A 295 -0.84 13.10 1.46
CA GLY A 295 -1.41 14.05 2.41
C GLY A 295 -2.77 14.62 2.03
N PRO A 296 -3.53 15.14 3.01
CA PRO A 296 -4.82 15.83 2.76
C PRO A 296 -4.68 17.17 2.00
N ASP A 297 -3.45 17.65 1.84
CA ASP A 297 -3.08 18.81 1.01
C ASP A 297 -2.60 18.42 -0.40
N GLY A 298 -2.71 17.13 -0.77
CA GLY A 298 -2.16 16.58 -2.01
C GLY A 298 -0.64 16.43 -2.00
N SER A 299 0.03 16.55 -0.85
CA SER A 299 1.48 16.34 -0.76
C SER A 299 1.82 14.86 -0.79
N VAL A 300 2.53 14.43 -1.84
CA VAL A 300 2.98 13.05 -2.03
C VAL A 300 4.40 12.88 -1.48
N LEU A 301 4.63 11.82 -0.72
CA LEU A 301 5.92 11.41 -0.21
C LEU A 301 6.22 9.98 -0.69
N VAL A 302 7.40 9.75 -1.26
CA VAL A 302 7.84 8.43 -1.73
C VAL A 302 9.13 8.04 -1.02
N THR A 303 9.18 6.85 -0.44
CA THR A 303 10.37 6.28 0.21
C THR A 303 11.14 5.36 -0.73
N GLY A 304 12.40 5.09 -0.41
CA GLY A 304 13.23 4.17 -1.19
C GLY A 304 14.61 3.94 -0.61
N GLY A 305 15.48 3.37 -1.44
CA GLY A 305 16.89 3.13 -1.11
C GLY A 305 17.69 4.40 -0.80
N GLY A 306 18.72 4.25 0.05
CA GLY A 306 19.69 5.31 0.33
C GLY A 306 19.25 6.37 1.36
N GLY A 307 18.15 6.14 2.08
CA GLY A 307 17.70 7.02 3.16
C GLY A 307 17.05 8.30 2.67
N ILE A 308 16.44 8.28 1.48
CA ILE A 308 15.82 9.45 0.84
C ILE A 308 14.30 9.32 0.86
N VAL A 309 13.62 10.40 1.24
CA VAL A 309 12.19 10.61 0.96
C VAL A 309 12.07 11.65 -0.14
N TYR A 310 11.42 11.31 -1.23
CA TYR A 310 11.10 12.26 -2.30
C TYR A 310 9.77 12.91 -2.01
N ARG A 311 9.73 14.25 -1.99
CA ARG A 311 8.50 15.02 -1.83
C ARG A 311 8.07 15.60 -3.18
N TYR A 312 6.84 15.35 -3.58
CA TYR A 312 6.24 16.01 -4.74
C TYR A 312 5.80 17.43 -4.40
N ASP A 313 6.25 18.40 -5.19
CA ASP A 313 5.69 19.74 -5.26
C ASP A 313 4.72 19.79 -6.44
N ALA A 314 3.44 19.53 -6.15
CA ALA A 314 2.38 19.51 -7.15
C ALA A 314 2.14 20.88 -7.82
N THR A 315 2.56 22.00 -7.20
CA THR A 315 2.46 23.33 -7.81
C THR A 315 3.50 23.50 -8.91
N CYS A 316 4.70 22.94 -8.71
CA CYS A 316 5.80 23.02 -9.65
C CYS A 316 5.93 21.79 -10.57
N GLY A 317 5.19 20.72 -10.32
CA GLY A 317 5.32 19.42 -11.01
C GLY A 317 6.68 18.74 -10.75
N ASN A 318 7.32 19.03 -9.63
CA ASN A 318 8.73 18.69 -9.38
C ASN A 318 8.91 17.84 -8.12
N TRP A 319 9.88 16.92 -8.15
CA TRP A 319 10.25 16.12 -6.99
C TRP A 319 11.48 16.70 -6.28
N THR A 320 11.38 16.87 -4.96
CA THR A 320 12.49 17.27 -4.10
C THR A 320 13.01 16.05 -3.32
N PRO A 321 14.25 15.57 -3.54
CA PRO A 321 14.85 14.57 -2.65
C PRO A 321 15.16 15.20 -1.30
N VAL A 322 14.73 14.54 -0.22
CA VAL A 322 15.01 14.93 1.17
C VAL A 322 15.78 13.79 1.82
N ALA A 323 17.03 14.06 2.22
CA ALA A 323 17.81 13.11 3.01
C ALA A 323 17.20 12.97 4.40
N VAL A 324 16.96 11.74 4.82
CA VAL A 324 16.38 11.34 6.11
C VAL A 324 17.38 10.52 6.91
N GLY A 325 18.04 9.57 6.25
CA GLY A 325 19.02 8.66 6.85
C GLY A 325 20.00 8.14 5.81
N THR A 326 20.48 6.91 6.00
CA THR A 326 21.41 6.22 5.08
C THR A 326 20.99 4.80 4.70
N VAL A 327 19.93 4.27 5.30
CA VAL A 327 19.43 2.90 5.09
C VAL A 327 18.27 2.87 4.10
N VAL A 328 17.85 1.68 3.64
CA VAL A 328 16.59 1.56 2.89
C VAL A 328 15.44 1.89 3.83
N LEU A 329 14.63 2.88 3.45
CA LEU A 329 13.36 3.16 4.11
C LEU A 329 12.31 2.19 3.55
N ARG A 330 11.43 1.68 4.40
CA ARG A 330 10.50 0.58 4.08
C ARG A 330 9.04 0.99 4.14
N GLY A 331 8.67 1.73 5.18
CA GLY A 331 7.31 2.22 5.40
C GLY A 331 7.31 3.70 5.78
N ILE A 332 6.25 4.42 5.38
CA ILE A 332 5.95 5.80 5.76
C ILE A 332 4.50 5.90 6.21
N ASP A 333 4.24 6.66 7.27
CA ASP A 333 2.86 6.98 7.66
C ASP A 333 2.71 8.40 8.20
N ARG A 334 1.48 8.91 8.11
CA ARG A 334 1.04 10.26 8.46
C ARG A 334 -0.24 10.23 9.29
N CYS A 335 -0.13 10.64 10.56
CA CYS A 335 -1.29 10.84 11.43
C CYS A 335 -1.27 12.23 12.08
N GLU A 336 -2.36 12.99 11.94
CA GLU A 336 -2.55 14.31 12.57
C GLU A 336 -1.41 15.32 12.35
N GLY A 337 -0.81 15.31 11.15
CA GLY A 337 0.31 16.19 10.79
C GLY A 337 1.69 15.73 11.32
N ARG A 338 1.75 14.63 12.07
CA ARG A 338 2.97 13.87 12.31
C ARG A 338 3.28 13.03 11.07
N LEU A 339 4.57 12.77 10.86
CA LEU A 339 5.11 11.97 9.76
C LEU A 339 6.28 11.16 10.30
N ALA A 340 6.30 9.87 10.03
CA ALA A 340 7.38 8.98 10.42
C ALA A 340 7.73 8.01 9.29
N VAL A 341 8.97 7.54 9.27
CA VAL A 341 9.42 6.45 8.39
C VAL A 341 10.19 5.42 9.20
N VAL A 342 10.12 4.16 8.76
CA VAL A 342 10.89 3.04 9.29
C VAL A 342 11.70 2.37 8.18
N GLY A 343 12.69 1.54 8.54
CA GLY A 343 13.54 0.90 7.55
C GLY A 343 14.38 -0.27 8.05
N ASP A 344 15.35 -0.66 7.23
CA ASP A 344 16.35 -1.69 7.53
C ASP A 344 17.10 -1.36 8.84
N GLY A 345 17.50 -2.40 9.58
CA GLY A 345 18.35 -2.24 10.76
C GLY A 345 17.66 -1.59 11.97
N GLY A 346 16.33 -1.66 12.06
CA GLY A 346 15.54 -1.06 13.13
C GLY A 346 15.47 0.46 13.12
N HIS A 347 15.97 1.11 12.06
CA HIS A 347 15.98 2.56 11.97
C HIS A 347 14.57 3.13 11.83
N ALA A 348 14.25 4.14 12.66
CA ALA A 348 13.07 4.98 12.52
C ALA A 348 13.46 6.46 12.52
N TYR A 349 12.69 7.28 11.81
CA TYR A 349 12.88 8.72 11.72
C TYR A 349 11.54 9.44 11.77
N GLU A 350 11.51 10.61 12.40
CA GLU A 350 10.33 11.45 12.52
C GLU A 350 10.54 12.82 11.90
N ARG A 351 9.50 13.36 11.30
CA ARG A 351 9.52 14.73 10.80
C ARG A 351 9.08 15.72 11.88
N ARG A 352 10.05 16.38 12.50
CA ARG A 352 9.84 17.44 13.48
C ARG A 352 9.62 18.79 12.77
N PRO A 353 8.60 19.59 13.15
CA PRO A 353 8.38 20.91 12.57
C PRO A 353 9.61 21.80 12.69
N ARG A 354 10.02 22.46 11.59
CA ARG A 354 11.22 23.32 11.45
C ARG A 354 12.58 22.61 11.54
N GLU A 355 12.69 21.51 12.29
CA GLU A 355 13.94 20.75 12.45
C GLU A 355 14.18 19.74 11.30
N GLY A 356 13.12 19.34 10.60
CA GLY A 356 13.23 18.38 9.49
C GLY A 356 13.08 16.95 9.98
N TRP A 357 13.88 16.02 9.45
CA TRP A 357 13.85 14.63 9.90
C TRP A 357 14.86 14.39 11.02
N THR A 358 14.47 13.62 12.03
CA THR A 358 15.29 13.27 13.19
C THR A 358 15.18 11.78 13.44
N GLY A 359 16.32 11.09 13.56
CA GLY A 359 16.34 9.66 13.90
C GLY A 359 15.90 9.43 15.34
N VAL A 360 15.17 8.34 15.58
CA VAL A 360 14.72 7.91 16.91
C VAL A 360 15.10 6.45 17.15
N GLU A 361 15.45 6.11 18.38
CA GLU A 361 15.78 4.75 18.76
C GLU A 361 14.50 3.92 18.93
N THR A 362 14.48 2.72 18.34
CA THR A 362 13.38 1.76 18.39
C THR A 362 13.61 0.62 19.40
N GLY A 363 14.85 0.45 19.85
CA GLY A 363 15.27 -0.67 20.70
C GLY A 363 15.51 -1.98 19.96
N VAL A 364 15.47 -2.01 18.63
CA VAL A 364 15.68 -3.22 17.81
C VAL A 364 16.69 -2.98 16.68
N GLU A 365 17.30 -4.06 16.20
CA GLU A 365 18.18 -4.07 15.00
C GLU A 365 17.51 -4.78 13.79
N ALA A 366 16.31 -5.34 13.97
CA ALA A 366 15.55 -6.03 12.92
C ALA A 366 14.99 -5.04 11.89
N THR A 367 14.89 -5.44 10.62
CA THR A 367 14.20 -4.62 9.61
C THR A 367 12.75 -4.38 10.03
N LEU A 368 12.34 -3.11 10.06
CA LEU A 368 10.94 -2.72 10.22
C LEU A 368 10.36 -2.50 8.82
N HIS A 369 9.23 -3.16 8.53
CA HIS A 369 8.59 -3.15 7.22
C HIS A 369 7.48 -2.10 7.15
N GLY A 370 6.50 -2.16 8.06
CA GLY A 370 5.37 -1.24 8.12
C GLY A 370 5.35 -0.39 9.39
N ILE A 371 4.68 0.77 9.31
CA ILE A 371 4.43 1.68 10.44
C ILE A 371 3.00 2.25 10.35
N ALA A 372 2.32 2.37 11.48
CA ALA A 372 1.05 3.08 11.60
C ALA A 372 1.05 3.98 12.84
N LEU A 373 0.82 5.27 12.63
CA LEU A 373 0.83 6.33 13.63
C LEU A 373 -0.55 6.54 14.24
N GLY A 374 -0.60 6.82 15.54
CA GLY A 374 -1.87 6.94 16.23
C GLY A 374 -1.82 7.44 17.65
N GLU A 375 -2.80 7.04 18.45
CA GLU A 375 -2.76 7.20 19.91
C GLU A 375 -1.58 6.39 20.49
N THR A 376 -1.47 5.14 20.04
CA THR A 376 -0.22 4.37 20.07
C THR A 376 0.28 4.26 18.63
N ASP A 377 1.52 4.70 18.38
CA ASP A 377 2.25 4.42 17.15
C ASP A 377 2.79 2.99 17.20
N VAL A 378 2.72 2.27 16.08
CA VAL A 378 3.16 0.88 15.94
C VAL A 378 4.08 0.76 14.74
N ALA A 379 5.19 0.04 14.87
CA ALA A 379 5.94 -0.46 13.72
C ALA A 379 6.21 -1.96 13.86
N VAL A 380 6.22 -2.66 12.73
CA VAL A 380 6.27 -4.13 12.66
C VAL A 380 7.38 -4.58 11.71
N GLY A 381 7.94 -5.78 11.93
CA GLY A 381 9.12 -6.20 11.17
C GLY A 381 9.45 -7.69 11.18
N GLU A 382 10.72 -7.97 10.87
CA GLU A 382 11.28 -9.33 10.79
C GLU A 382 11.10 -10.13 12.08
N GLY A 383 10.82 -11.43 11.93
CA GLY A 383 10.80 -12.38 13.06
C GLY A 383 9.69 -12.14 14.08
N GLY A 384 8.69 -11.31 13.78
CA GLY A 384 7.61 -10.98 14.71
C GLY A 384 7.90 -9.78 15.60
N VAL A 385 8.94 -9.01 15.31
CA VAL A 385 9.22 -7.76 16.02
C VAL A 385 8.05 -6.79 15.85
N ILE A 386 7.54 -6.34 16.99
CA ILE A 386 6.58 -5.23 17.12
C ILE A 386 7.17 -4.23 18.10
N VAL A 387 7.24 -2.97 17.70
CA VAL A 387 7.58 -1.84 18.58
C VAL A 387 6.40 -0.90 18.69
N GLU A 388 6.16 -0.39 19.89
CA GLU A 388 5.08 0.51 20.24
C GLU A 388 5.60 1.80 20.85
N ARG A 389 4.86 2.90 20.65
CA ARG A 389 5.10 4.15 21.34
C ARG A 389 3.78 4.87 21.56
N GLU A 390 3.46 5.22 22.81
CA GLU A 390 2.34 6.12 23.06
C GLU A 390 2.68 7.51 22.50
N ALA A 391 1.77 8.10 21.73
CA ALA A 391 1.95 9.46 21.23
C ALA A 391 2.03 10.41 22.43
N GLY A 392 3.23 10.98 22.64
CA GLY A 392 3.50 11.93 23.73
C GLY A 392 2.43 13.02 23.75
N SER A 393 1.91 13.31 24.93
CA SER A 393 0.74 14.19 25.09
C SER A 393 1.00 15.50 24.36
N ARG A 394 0.08 15.90 23.46
CA ARG A 394 0.22 17.08 22.61
C ARG A 394 0.76 18.26 23.42
N ALA A 395 2.04 18.60 23.21
CA ALA A 395 2.57 19.85 23.72
C ALA A 395 1.82 20.97 22.99
N ASP A 396 0.98 21.72 23.74
CA ASP A 396 0.12 22.78 23.23
C ASP A 396 0.93 23.89 22.53
N GLY A 397 1.24 23.66 21.26
CA GLY A 397 1.93 24.59 20.36
C GLY A 397 0.99 25.37 19.45
N ALA A 398 -0.29 24.97 19.40
CA ALA A 398 -1.36 25.74 18.78
C ALA A 398 -1.85 26.82 19.77
N ALA A 399 -0.98 27.76 20.10
CA ALA A 399 -1.40 29.01 20.70
C ALA A 399 -2.32 29.72 19.70
N GLU A 400 -3.62 29.63 19.92
CA GLU A 400 -4.59 30.43 19.18
C GLU A 400 -4.26 31.91 19.41
N ASP A 401 -3.76 32.59 18.38
CA ASP A 401 -3.72 34.06 18.33
C ASP A 401 -5.13 34.61 18.15
N ARG A 402 -5.95 34.37 19.18
CA ARG A 402 -7.18 35.12 19.45
C ARG A 402 -6.78 36.28 20.33
N THR A 403 -6.17 37.29 19.70
CA THR A 403 -6.03 38.64 20.24
C THR A 403 -7.43 39.25 20.42
N GLY A 404 -8.11 38.83 21.50
CA GLY A 404 -9.42 39.32 21.90
C GLY A 404 -9.35 40.80 22.24
N ALA A 405 -9.80 41.64 21.31
CA ALA A 405 -9.93 43.08 21.50
C ALA A 405 -11.14 43.42 22.40
N GLU A 406 -11.10 43.01 23.67
CA GLU A 406 -12.04 43.47 24.69
C GLU A 406 -11.44 44.64 25.49
N THR A 407 -11.47 45.83 24.89
CA THR A 407 -11.22 47.08 25.63
C THR A 407 -12.42 47.43 26.49
N SER A 408 -12.30 47.13 27.79
CA SER A 408 -13.21 47.55 28.85
C SER A 408 -13.49 49.06 28.82
N GLY A 409 -14.67 49.43 28.30
CA GLY A 409 -15.19 50.80 28.31
C GLY A 409 -16.05 51.08 29.54
N ARG A 410 -15.43 51.32 30.71
CA ARG A 410 -16.15 51.77 31.91
C ARG A 410 -16.20 53.30 31.97
N ALA A 411 -17.40 53.83 32.20
CA ALA A 411 -17.73 55.26 32.09
C ALA A 411 -17.19 56.14 33.22
N GLU A 412 -16.97 57.44 32.91
CA GLU A 412 -17.24 58.64 33.75
C GLU A 412 -17.26 59.88 32.81
N THR A 413 -18.44 60.43 32.47
CA THR A 413 -19.07 61.68 32.95
C THR A 413 -18.59 63.04 32.38
N ASP A 414 -19.58 63.79 31.87
CA ASP A 414 -19.73 65.26 31.77
C ASP A 414 -18.63 66.15 31.15
N SER A 415 -18.93 66.74 29.99
CA SER A 415 -19.40 68.15 29.92
C SER A 415 -19.63 68.70 28.50
N ASN A 416 -20.74 69.45 28.36
CA ASN A 416 -21.06 70.51 27.39
C ASN A 416 -20.08 70.84 26.22
N VAL A 417 -20.62 70.98 25.00
CA VAL A 417 -21.02 72.29 24.41
C VAL A 417 -21.83 72.09 23.10
N VAL A 418 -22.68 73.06 22.77
CA VAL A 418 -23.68 73.06 21.68
C VAL A 418 -23.14 73.73 20.40
N VAL A 419 -23.90 73.60 19.28
CA VAL A 419 -23.76 74.27 17.95
C VAL A 419 -22.79 73.54 17.01
N GLY A 420 -23.13 73.20 15.75
CA GLY A 420 -24.38 73.35 14.97
C GLY A 420 -24.08 73.01 13.48
N PRO A 421 -25.06 72.59 12.65
CA PRO A 421 -24.75 72.01 11.34
C PRO A 421 -24.61 73.06 10.22
N ARG A 422 -23.64 72.86 9.32
CA ARG A 422 -23.66 73.44 7.96
C ARG A 422 -23.06 72.50 6.93
N SER A 423 -23.92 72.07 6.00
CA SER A 423 -23.52 71.60 4.68
C SER A 423 -22.97 72.75 3.83
N LEU A 424 -22.11 72.42 2.86
CA LEU A 424 -22.26 72.72 1.42
C LEU A 424 -20.88 72.77 0.74
N ASP A 425 -20.80 72.06 -0.39
CA ASP A 425 -20.13 72.40 -1.65
C ASP A 425 -18.98 73.42 -1.64
N SER A 426 -17.84 73.03 -2.22
CA SER A 426 -17.48 73.48 -3.59
C SER A 426 -16.13 72.92 -4.03
N ASP A 427 -16.16 72.13 -5.10
CA ASP A 427 -15.05 72.03 -6.06
C ASP A 427 -15.07 73.32 -6.91
N PRO A 428 -13.91 73.95 -7.17
CA PRO A 428 -13.56 74.14 -8.57
C PRO A 428 -12.06 73.97 -8.89
N GLY A 429 -11.78 73.40 -10.06
CA GLY A 429 -10.43 73.28 -10.63
C GLY A 429 -9.92 74.53 -11.38
N GLY A 430 -8.86 74.32 -12.16
CA GLY A 430 -8.05 75.35 -12.82
C GLY A 430 -6.73 75.59 -12.06
N ASP A 431 -5.59 75.82 -12.73
CA ASP A 431 -5.36 76.08 -14.15
C ASP A 431 -3.86 75.85 -14.50
N SER A 432 -3.53 75.84 -15.80
CA SER A 432 -2.17 75.81 -16.42
C SER A 432 -1.37 74.50 -16.41
#